data_AF-A0A6J1HJ15-F1
#
_entry.id   AF-A0A6J1HJ15-F1
#
_cell.length_a   1.000
_cell.length_b   1.000
_cell.length_c   1.000
_cell.angle_alpha   90.00
_cell.angle_beta   90.00
_cell.angle_gamma   90.00
#
_symmetry.space_group_name_H-M   'P 1'
#
loop_
_entity.id
_entity.type
_entity.pdbx_description
1 polymer ?
#
loop_
_entity_poly.entity_id
_entity_poly.type
_entity_poly.pdbx_seq_one_letter_code
_entity_poly.pdbx_strand_id
1 'polypeptide(L)'
;MDDADDIYMASWTGTIIGPPNTVHEGRIYQLKLFCGQDYPDNPPSVRFQTRINMTCVNPETGVVEPSLFPMLSNWQREHTMEDILMQLKKEMTSPQNRRLSQPSEGNEDGRVDQKGLVLKCCIL
;
A
#
# COMPACT_ATOMS: atom_id res chain seq x y z
N MET A 1 -11.72 -10.84 3.94
CA MET A 1 -12.30 -10.67 2.60
C MET A 1 -13.19 -9.47 2.76
N ASP A 2 -12.68 -8.29 2.43
CA ASP A 2 -13.20 -7.04 3.00
C ASP A 2 -14.53 -6.58 2.38
N ASP A 3 -14.90 -7.10 1.20
CA ASP A 3 -16.19 -6.86 0.57
C ASP A 3 -16.74 -8.18 -0.01
N ALA A 4 -17.75 -8.76 0.64
CA ALA A 4 -18.41 -9.98 0.18
C ALA A 4 -19.17 -9.79 -1.15
N ASP A 5 -19.35 -8.54 -1.58
CA ASP A 5 -19.99 -8.13 -2.83
C ASP A 5 -19.00 -7.78 -3.96
N ASP A 6 -17.68 -7.90 -3.74
CA ASP A 6 -16.69 -7.71 -4.81
C ASP A 6 -16.60 -8.96 -5.70
N ILE A 7 -17.67 -9.18 -6.47
CA ILE A 7 -17.83 -10.28 -7.44
C ILE A 7 -16.70 -10.25 -8.48
N TYR A 8 -16.13 -9.08 -8.74
CA TYR A 8 -15.08 -8.87 -9.74
C TYR A 8 -13.67 -9.07 -9.18
N MET A 9 -13.52 -9.29 -7.87
CA MET A 9 -12.22 -9.38 -7.20
C MET A 9 -11.29 -8.22 -7.59
N ALA A 10 -11.82 -7.00 -7.62
CA ALA A 10 -11.08 -5.81 -8.03
C ALA A 10 -10.21 -5.27 -6.90
N SER A 11 -10.60 -5.50 -5.64
CA SER A 11 -9.96 -4.95 -4.45
C SER A 11 -9.13 -6.00 -3.71
N TRP A 12 -7.85 -5.70 -3.53
CA TRP A 12 -6.89 -6.57 -2.87
C TRP A 12 -6.25 -5.85 -1.68
N THR A 13 -6.06 -6.58 -0.59
CA THR A 13 -5.28 -6.10 0.56
C THR A 13 -3.89 -6.71 0.49
N GLY A 14 -2.87 -5.86 0.37
CA GLY A 14 -1.47 -6.24 0.41
C GLY A 14 -0.86 -5.95 1.77
N THR A 15 0.12 -6.77 2.16
CA THR A 15 0.88 -6.58 3.40
C THR A 15 2.37 -6.60 3.10
N ILE A 16 3.09 -5.57 3.54
CA ILE A 16 4.56 -5.51 3.48
C ILE A 16 5.09 -5.53 4.91
N ILE A 17 5.91 -6.54 5.21
CA ILE A 17 6.74 -6.54 6.42
C ILE A 17 7.98 -5.72 6.13
N GLY A 18 8.20 -4.69 6.94
CA GLY A 18 9.27 -3.73 6.73
C GLY A 18 10.65 -4.40 6.75
N PRO A 19 11.52 -4.07 5.77
CA PRO A 19 12.80 -4.73 5.60
C PRO A 19 13.78 -4.43 6.76
N PRO A 20 14.67 -5.38 7.09
CA PRO A 20 15.66 -5.19 8.15
C PRO A 20 16.68 -4.10 7.78
N ASN A 21 17.34 -3.55 8.80
CA ASN A 21 18.32 -2.46 8.68
C ASN A 21 17.74 -1.16 8.11
N THR A 22 16.45 -0.92 8.30
CA THR A 22 15.77 0.31 7.92
C THR A 22 14.89 0.81 9.08
N VAL A 23 14.45 2.05 9.02
CA VAL A 23 13.42 2.60 9.93
C VAL A 23 12.06 1.88 9.86
N HIS A 24 11.90 1.01 8.87
CA HIS A 24 10.70 0.19 8.66
C HIS A 24 10.80 -1.18 9.35
N GLU A 25 11.97 -1.58 9.85
CA GLU A 25 12.21 -2.91 10.41
C GLU A 25 11.19 -3.26 11.52
N GLY A 26 10.59 -4.45 11.43
CA GLY A 26 9.61 -4.95 12.38
C GLY A 26 8.19 -4.38 12.22
N ARG A 27 8.00 -3.35 11.38
CA ARG A 27 6.69 -2.75 11.12
C ARG A 27 5.90 -3.54 10.08
N ILE A 28 4.57 -3.56 10.23
CA ILE A 28 3.65 -4.17 9.27
C ILE A 28 2.89 -3.04 8.57
N TYR A 29 2.99 -2.99 7.24
CA TYR A 29 2.29 -2.01 6.41
C TYR A 29 1.18 -2.70 5.63
N GLN A 30 -0.06 -2.25 5.83
CA GLN A 30 -1.21 -2.65 5.02
C GLN A 30 -1.44 -1.68 3.88
N LEU A 31 -1.78 -2.22 2.72
CA LEU A 31 -2.07 -1.48 1.50
C LEU A 31 -3.35 -2.01 0.87
N LYS A 32 -4.07 -1.14 0.16
CA LYS A 32 -5.15 -1.49 -0.75
C LYS A 32 -4.65 -1.33 -2.19
N LEU A 33 -4.91 -2.35 -3.00
CA LEU A 33 -4.69 -2.35 -4.44
C LEU A 33 -6.06 -2.48 -5.11
N PHE A 34 -6.38 -1.59 -6.02
CA PHE A 34 -7.65 -1.57 -6.72
C PHE A 34 -7.42 -1.67 -8.23
N CYS A 35 -7.93 -2.74 -8.83
CA CYS A 35 -7.92 -2.95 -10.27
C CYS A 35 -9.09 -2.17 -10.88
N GLY A 36 -8.78 -1.12 -11.64
CA GLY A 36 -9.80 -0.38 -12.39
C GLY A 36 -10.37 -1.20 -13.55
N GLN A 37 -11.36 -0.65 -14.25
CA GLN A 37 -12.00 -1.30 -15.40
C GLN A 37 -11.02 -1.57 -16.55
N ASP A 38 -9.99 -0.73 -16.69
CA ASP A 38 -8.97 -0.85 -17.74
C ASP A 38 -7.76 -1.70 -17.31
N TYR A 39 -7.79 -2.35 -16.15
CA TYR A 39 -6.72 -3.28 -15.75
C TYR A 39 -6.83 -4.56 -16.61
N PRO A 40 -5.71 -5.11 -17.14
CA PRO A 40 -4.31 -4.77 -16.87
C PRO A 40 -3.66 -3.82 -17.88
N ASP A 41 -4.40 -3.19 -18.79
CA ASP A 41 -3.83 -2.23 -19.75
C ASP A 41 -3.36 -0.95 -19.02
N ASN A 42 -4.08 -0.55 -17.97
CA ASN A 42 -3.66 0.46 -17.00
C ASN A 42 -3.25 -0.17 -15.66
N PRO A 43 -2.32 0.47 -14.91
CA PRO A 43 -1.91 -0.01 -13.61
C PRO A 43 -3.06 0.03 -12.58
N PRO A 44 -3.00 -0.80 -11.52
CA PRO A 44 -3.93 -0.68 -10.41
C PRO A 44 -3.62 0.57 -9.58
N SER A 45 -4.63 1.09 -8.89
CA SER A 45 -4.45 2.13 -7.88
C SER A 45 -3.91 1.50 -6.60
N VAL A 46 -2.84 2.06 -6.04
CA VAL A 46 -2.17 1.53 -4.84
C VAL A 46 -2.16 2.57 -3.74
N ARG A 47 -2.60 2.18 -2.53
CA ARG A 47 -2.69 3.07 -1.38
C ARG A 47 -2.27 2.37 -0.09
N PHE A 48 -1.39 2.98 0.67
CA PHE A 48 -1.07 2.57 2.04
C PHE A 48 -2.21 2.94 2.99
N GLN A 49 -2.78 1.94 3.67
CA GLN A 49 -3.70 2.14 4.79
C GLN A 49 -2.92 2.56 6.03
N THR A 50 -1.85 1.83 6.35
CA THR A 50 -0.90 2.19 7.41
C THR A 50 -0.14 3.46 7.01
N ARG A 51 -0.06 4.47 7.90
CA ARG A 51 0.70 5.68 7.60
C ARG A 51 2.19 5.36 7.41
N ILE A 52 2.76 5.85 6.31
CA ILE A 52 4.16 5.67 5.95
C ILE A 52 4.67 6.99 5.37
N ASN A 53 5.90 7.35 5.74
CA ASN A 53 6.64 8.39 5.03
C ASN A 53 7.55 7.70 4.01
N MET A 54 7.31 7.92 2.72
CA MET A 54 8.11 7.36 1.63
C MET A 54 8.04 8.31 0.43
N THR A 55 9.14 8.49 -0.30
CA THR A 55 9.26 9.51 -1.37
C THR A 55 8.21 9.40 -2.47
N CYS A 56 7.73 8.20 -2.79
CA CYS A 56 6.70 7.99 -3.81
C CYS A 56 5.29 7.83 -3.23
N VAL A 57 5.07 8.16 -1.96
CA VAL A 57 3.77 8.04 -1.29
C VAL A 57 3.32 9.41 -0.81
N ASN A 58 2.10 9.78 -1.17
CA ASN A 58 1.48 10.99 -0.65
C ASN A 58 1.24 10.84 0.87
N PRO A 59 1.83 11.70 1.72
CA PRO A 59 1.77 11.53 3.17
C PRO A 59 0.36 11.74 3.73
N GLU A 60 -0.50 12.51 3.07
CA GLU A 60 -1.86 12.77 3.50
C GLU A 60 -2.80 11.63 3.10
N THR A 61 -2.81 11.28 1.81
CA THR A 61 -3.75 10.30 1.26
C THR A 61 -3.28 8.86 1.40
N GLY A 62 -1.97 8.62 1.41
CA GLY A 62 -1.33 7.30 1.36
C GLY A 62 -1.25 6.71 -0.05
N VAL A 63 -1.67 7.45 -1.07
CA VAL A 63 -1.62 7.00 -2.46
C VAL A 63 -0.18 6.93 -2.94
N VAL A 64 0.17 5.86 -3.63
CA VAL A 64 1.45 5.74 -4.35
C VAL A 64 1.35 6.54 -5.64
N GLU A 65 2.16 7.59 -5.77
CA GLU A 65 2.12 8.50 -6.90
C GLU A 65 2.79 7.85 -8.13
N PRO A 66 2.07 7.59 -9.24
CA PRO A 66 2.64 6.91 -10.40
C PRO A 66 3.87 7.61 -10.98
N SER A 67 3.87 8.95 -10.97
CA SER A 67 4.99 9.77 -11.45
C SER A 67 6.28 9.60 -10.65
N LEU A 68 6.18 9.19 -9.39
CA LEU A 68 7.31 9.00 -8.47
C LEU A 68 7.69 7.53 -8.30
N PHE A 69 6.91 6.61 -8.89
CA PHE A 69 7.12 5.17 -8.78
C PHE A 69 7.22 4.55 -10.18
N PRO A 70 8.45 4.29 -10.69
CA PRO A 70 8.71 3.92 -12.09
C PRO A 70 7.90 2.75 -12.64
N MET A 71 7.55 1.80 -11.78
CA MET A 71 6.78 0.62 -12.16
C MET A 71 5.33 0.95 -12.53
N LEU A 72 4.72 1.97 -11.89
CA LEU A 72 3.37 2.43 -12.23
C LEU A 72 3.40 3.43 -13.39
N SER A 73 4.44 4.30 -13.49
CA SER A 73 4.55 5.21 -14.65
C SER A 73 4.85 4.51 -15.96
N ASN A 74 5.57 3.38 -15.93
CA ASN A 74 5.89 2.57 -17.12
C ASN A 74 5.22 1.20 -17.02
N TRP A 75 3.95 1.18 -16.61
CA TRP A 75 3.19 -0.05 -16.42
C TRP A 75 3.19 -0.92 -17.68
N GLN A 76 3.40 -2.23 -17.48
CA GLN A 76 3.27 -3.26 -18.49
C GLN A 76 2.25 -4.26 -17.99
N ARG A 77 1.39 -4.77 -18.88
CA ARG A 77 0.30 -5.69 -18.53
C ARG A 77 0.77 -7.01 -17.92
N GLU A 78 2.05 -7.35 -18.10
CA GLU A 78 2.71 -8.52 -17.53
C GLU A 78 3.07 -8.35 -16.05
N HIS A 79 3.08 -7.12 -15.53
CA HIS A 79 3.32 -6.87 -14.12
C HIS A 79 2.17 -7.39 -13.25
N THR A 80 2.53 -7.90 -12.08
CA THR A 80 1.60 -8.49 -11.12
C THR A 80 1.50 -7.64 -9.85
N MET A 81 0.51 -7.96 -9.00
CA MET A 81 0.42 -7.39 -7.65
C MET A 81 1.64 -7.70 -6.81
N GLU A 82 2.24 -8.88 -7.00
CA GLU A 82 3.46 -9.29 -6.30
C GLU A 82 4.63 -8.38 -6.67
N ASP A 83 4.80 -8.09 -7.97
CA ASP A 83 5.84 -7.18 -8.46
C ASP A 83 5.72 -5.79 -7.83
N ILE A 84 4.49 -5.28 -7.67
CA ILE A 84 4.22 -3.99 -7.02
C ILE A 84 4.71 -4.03 -5.56
N LEU A 85 4.33 -5.07 -4.82
CA LEU A 85 4.73 -5.22 -3.41
C LEU A 85 6.24 -5.37 -3.26
N MET A 86 6.89 -6.14 -4.14
CA MET A 86 8.34 -6.29 -4.16
C MET A 86 9.05 -4.97 -4.44
N GLN A 87 8.58 -4.20 -5.42
CA GLN A 87 9.20 -2.94 -5.81
C GLN A 87 8.97 -1.85 -4.76
N LEU A 88 7.82 -1.81 -4.10
CA LEU A 88 7.58 -0.95 -2.92
C LEU A 88 8.50 -1.31 -1.74
N LYS A 89 8.69 -2.61 -1.48
CA LYS A 89 9.63 -3.07 -0.46
C LYS A 89 11.08 -2.69 -0.80
N LYS A 90 11.46 -2.71 -2.08
CA LYS A 90 12.76 -2.22 -2.55
C LYS A 90 12.91 -0.71 -2.31
N GLU A 91 11.86 0.08 -2.57
CA GLU A 91 11.88 1.51 -2.27
C GLU A 91 12.07 1.82 -0.78
N MET A 92 11.52 1.00 0.14
CA MET A 92 11.79 1.15 1.59
C MET A 92 13.28 1.00 1.94
N THR A 93 14.04 0.24 1.14
CA THR A 93 15.49 0.07 1.33
C THR A 93 16.33 1.13 0.63
N SER A 94 15.72 1.99 -0.19
CA SER A 94 16.45 3.00 -0.95
C SER A 94 17.12 4.01 0.00
N PRO A 95 18.24 4.64 -0.40
CA PRO A 95 18.94 5.60 0.44
C PRO A 95 18.06 6.76 0.94
N GLN A 96 17.04 7.14 0.14
CA GLN A 96 16.12 8.23 0.45
C GLN A 96 15.09 7.84 1.51
N ASN A 97 14.67 6.58 1.56
CA ASN A 97 13.58 6.12 2.43
C ASN A 97 14.05 5.37 3.67
N ARG A 98 15.17 4.63 3.58
CA ARG A 98 15.62 3.70 4.65
C ARG A 98 15.88 4.36 6.02
N ARG A 99 16.02 5.68 6.07
CA ARG A 99 16.27 6.51 7.25
C ARG A 99 15.23 7.61 7.46
N LEU A 100 14.18 7.64 6.64
CA LEU A 100 13.16 8.69 6.69
C LEU A 100 12.29 8.51 7.94
N SER A 101 12.24 9.53 8.80
CA SER A 101 11.46 9.47 10.04
C SER A 101 10.02 9.05 9.78
N GLN A 102 9.57 7.99 10.45
CA GLN A 102 8.23 7.43 10.26
C GLN A 102 7.26 7.96 11.32
N PRO A 103 5.95 8.03 11.02
CA PRO A 103 4.93 8.28 12.03
C PRO A 103 4.91 7.18 13.10
N SER A 104 4.34 7.49 14.26
CA SER A 104 4.13 6.52 15.35
C SER A 104 3.20 5.40 14.91
N GLU A 105 3.55 4.17 15.25
CA GLU A 105 2.72 3.00 14.99
C GLU A 105 1.40 3.10 15.78
N GLY A 106 0.28 2.68 15.16
CA GLY A 106 -1.04 2.71 15.79
C GLY A 106 -1.86 3.99 15.57
N ASN A 107 -1.35 5.01 14.89
CA ASN A 107 -2.15 6.18 14.48
C ASN A 107 -2.91 5.93 13.16
N GLU A 108 -3.63 4.81 13.11
CA GLU A 108 -4.53 4.42 12.02
C GLU A 108 -5.88 5.18 12.09
N ASP A 109 -6.10 5.89 13.20
CA ASP A 109 -7.28 6.73 13.44
C ASP A 109 -7.35 7.86 12.39
N GLY A 110 -8.28 7.72 11.45
CA GLY A 110 -8.72 8.81 10.57
C GLY A 110 -8.69 8.55 9.07
N ARG A 111 -8.05 7.49 8.56
CA ARG A 111 -8.25 7.08 7.15
C ARG A 111 -9.44 6.14 7.05
N VAL A 112 -10.59 6.62 7.50
CA VAL A 112 -11.87 5.91 7.37
C VAL A 112 -12.25 5.95 5.89
N ASP A 113 -12.21 4.80 5.23
CA ASP A 113 -12.98 4.59 4.01
C ASP A 113 -14.43 4.91 4.33
N GLN A 114 -15.01 5.81 3.54
CA GLN A 114 -16.37 6.30 3.73
C GLN A 114 -17.34 5.16 3.43
N LYS A 115 -17.58 4.32 4.45
CA LYS A 115 -18.69 3.37 4.71
C LYS A 115 -18.12 2.10 5.37
N GLY A 116 -18.58 1.79 6.57
CA GLY A 116 -18.43 0.44 7.15
C GLY A 116 -17.97 0.42 8.60
N LEU A 117 -18.91 0.17 9.50
CA LEU A 117 -18.69 -0.06 10.93
C LEU A 117 -17.70 -1.23 11.14
N VAL A 118 -16.54 -0.97 11.76
CA VAL A 118 -15.58 -2.04 12.09
C VAL A 118 -15.94 -2.64 13.45
N LEU A 119 -16.66 -3.76 13.45
CA LEU A 119 -16.73 -4.64 14.62
C LEU A 119 -15.41 -5.40 14.72
N LYS A 120 -14.52 -4.92 15.60
CA LYS A 120 -13.29 -5.60 16.00
C LYS A 120 -13.66 -6.87 16.77
N CYS A 121 -13.40 -8.04 16.20
CA CYS A 121 -13.36 -9.28 16.97
C CYS A 121 -11.95 -9.47 17.53
N CYS A 122 -11.74 -9.06 18.78
CA CYS A 122 -10.64 -9.57 19.59
C CYS A 122 -11.09 -10.90 20.19
N ILE A 123 -10.40 -12.00 19.88
CA ILE A 123 -10.47 -13.21 20.70
C ILE A 123 -9.19 -13.23 21.54
N LEU A 124 -9.39 -13.22 22.86
CA LEU A 124 -8.40 -13.49 23.91
C LEU A 124 -7.88 -14.93 23.81
#